data_AF-A0A6P2E554-F1
#
_entry.id   AF-A0A6P2E554-F1
#
_cell.length_a   1.000
_cell.length_b   1.000
_cell.length_c   1.000
_cell.angle_alpha   90.00
_cell.angle_beta   90.00
_cell.angle_gamma   90.00
#
_symmetry.space_group_name_H-M   'P 1'
#
loop_
_entity.id
_entity.type
_entity.pdbx_description
1 polymer ?
#
loop_
_entity_poly.entity_id
_entity_poly.type
_entity_poly.pdbx_seq_one_letter_code
_entity_poly.pdbx_strand_id
1 'polypeptide(L)'
;MRSVLGKAPPVSRRQGFGPGKIRFQRSNPMSIFARPHYTSEITNFIEEMKQKKPTLEAEQRAGRGLLWDKHLDRSMLEEYQQAAVPQQPYVYQTRVK
;
A
#
# COMPACT_ATOMS: atom_id res chain seq x y z
N MET A 1 59.90 1.59 20.92
CA MET A 1 59.45 2.24 22.18
C MET A 1 58.91 3.62 21.84
N ARG A 2 57.77 4.01 22.44
CA ARG A 2 56.97 5.26 22.27
C ARG A 2 56.16 5.32 20.95
N SER A 3 54.86 5.05 20.89
CA SER A 3 53.68 5.67 21.54
C SER A 3 53.43 7.13 21.15
N VAL A 4 52.28 7.39 20.51
CA VAL A 4 51.19 8.32 20.90
C VAL A 4 50.54 9.01 19.68
N LEU A 5 49.32 8.55 19.36
CA LEU A 5 48.07 9.32 19.19
C LEU A 5 48.14 10.77 18.64
N GLY A 6 47.73 10.96 17.39
CA GLY A 6 47.48 12.27 16.75
C GLY A 6 46.02 12.44 16.34
N LYS A 7 45.31 13.25 17.13
CA LYS A 7 43.88 13.62 17.11
C LYS A 7 43.43 14.28 15.77
N ALA A 8 42.35 13.79 15.16
CA ALA A 8 41.73 14.41 13.98
C ALA A 8 41.03 15.75 14.30
N PRO A 9 41.01 16.75 13.41
CA PRO A 9 40.35 18.04 13.64
C PRO A 9 38.83 17.96 13.42
N PRO A 10 38.02 18.83 14.07
CA PRO A 10 36.56 18.77 13.99
C PRO A 10 36.03 19.32 12.66
N VAL A 11 35.14 18.56 12.00
CA VAL A 11 34.40 18.99 10.81
C VAL A 11 33.34 20.00 11.23
N SER A 12 33.56 21.27 10.91
CA SER A 12 32.63 22.38 11.12
C SER A 12 31.35 22.17 10.29
N ARG A 13 30.23 21.93 10.99
CA ARG A 13 28.87 21.90 10.43
C ARG A 13 28.54 23.23 9.74
N ARG A 14 28.62 23.28 8.41
CA ARG A 14 28.07 24.37 7.60
C ARG A 14 26.56 24.15 7.44
N GLN A 15 25.75 24.96 8.09
CA GLN A 15 24.32 25.09 7.78
C GLN A 15 24.21 25.81 6.42
N GLY A 16 23.63 25.13 5.43
CA GLY A 16 23.31 25.68 4.12
C GLY A 16 21.80 25.86 3.96
N PHE A 17 21.40 27.09 3.69
CA PHE A 17 20.05 27.57 3.38
C PHE A 17 19.38 26.76 2.25
N GLY A 18 18.13 26.32 2.42
CA GLY A 18 17.34 25.64 1.38
C GLY A 18 16.37 26.61 0.67
N PRO A 19 16.03 26.39 -0.62
CA PRO A 19 15.27 27.33 -1.44
C PRO A 19 13.79 27.41 -1.01
N GLY A 20 13.29 28.64 -0.87
CA GLY A 20 11.92 28.97 -0.50
C GLY A 20 10.90 28.45 -1.50
N LYS A 21 9.93 27.67 -1.00
CA LYS A 21 8.80 27.15 -1.77
C LYS A 21 7.79 28.27 -2.01
N ILE A 22 7.73 28.80 -3.22
CA ILE A 22 6.61 29.63 -3.68
C ILE A 22 5.37 28.73 -3.74
N ARG A 23 4.54 28.77 -2.70
CA ARG A 23 3.26 28.06 -2.64
C ARG A 23 2.23 28.87 -3.43
N PHE A 24 2.03 28.51 -4.70
CA PHE A 24 0.91 29.03 -5.49
C PHE A 24 -0.40 28.52 -4.90
N GLN A 25 -1.03 29.34 -4.04
CA GLN A 25 -2.35 29.04 -3.50
C GLN A 25 -3.38 29.27 -4.62
N ARG A 26 -3.83 28.19 -5.27
CA ARG A 26 -5.08 28.25 -6.03
C ARG A 26 -6.22 28.33 -5.02
N SER A 27 -6.65 29.55 -4.70
CA SER A 27 -7.96 29.76 -4.08
C SER A 27 -9.00 29.25 -5.07
N ASN A 28 -9.65 28.13 -4.77
CA ASN A 28 -10.75 27.61 -5.58
C ASN A 28 -11.97 28.50 -5.26
N PRO A 29 -12.42 29.41 -6.14
CA PRO A 29 -13.62 30.20 -5.85
C PRO A 29 -14.81 29.24 -5.83
N MET A 30 -15.55 29.18 -4.73
CA MET A 30 -16.79 28.40 -4.66
C MET A 30 -17.73 28.86 -5.78
N SER A 31 -18.05 27.95 -6.70
CA SER A 31 -19.00 28.23 -7.79
C SER A 31 -20.37 28.53 -7.17
N ILE A 32 -20.93 29.69 -7.48
CA ILE A 32 -22.26 30.13 -7.03
C ILE A 32 -23.40 29.21 -7.52
N PHE A 33 -23.11 28.31 -8.47
CA PHE A 33 -24.04 27.31 -9.00
C PHE A 33 -23.72 25.89 -8.52
N ALA A 34 -22.71 25.71 -7.66
CA ALA A 34 -22.43 24.43 -7.06
C ALA A 34 -23.60 24.04 -6.16
N ARG A 35 -24.31 22.98 -6.55
CA ARG A 35 -25.27 22.32 -5.67
C ARG A 35 -24.50 21.59 -4.57
N PRO A 36 -25.05 21.51 -3.34
CA PRO A 36 -24.46 20.65 -2.33
C PRO A 36 -24.34 19.23 -2.89
N HIS A 37 -23.19 18.61 -2.67
CA HIS A 37 -23.00 17.21 -3.06
C HIS A 37 -24.00 16.36 -2.29
N TYR A 38 -24.81 15.59 -3.02
CA TYR A 38 -25.68 14.62 -2.38
C TYR A 38 -24.83 13.52 -1.75
N THR A 39 -25.02 13.30 -0.46
CA THR A 39 -24.46 12.19 0.31
C THR A 39 -25.57 11.19 0.60
N SER A 40 -25.35 9.92 0.27
CA SER A 40 -26.32 8.88 0.60
C SER A 40 -26.33 8.59 2.10
N GLU A 41 -27.47 8.13 2.63
CA GLU A 41 -27.58 7.67 4.02
C GLU A 41 -26.54 6.59 4.36
N ILE A 42 -26.24 5.71 3.40
CA ILE A 42 -25.24 4.66 3.54
C ILE A 42 -23.84 5.25 3.69
N THR A 43 -23.52 6.33 2.95
CA THR A 43 -22.25 7.03 3.07
C THR A 43 -22.09 7.61 4.48
N ASN A 44 -23.11 8.31 4.98
CA ASN A 44 -23.13 8.89 6.32
C ASN A 44 -22.96 7.80 7.39
N PHE A 45 -23.67 6.68 7.25
CA PHE A 45 -23.55 5.53 8.15
C PHE A 45 -22.13 4.95 8.17
N ILE A 46 -21.49 4.79 7.01
CA ILE A 46 -20.12 4.28 6.92
C ILE A 46 -19.13 5.24 7.58
N GLU A 47 -19.30 6.55 7.38
CA GLU A 47 -18.45 7.58 8.00
C GLU A 47 -18.58 7.56 9.52
N GLU A 48 -19.81 7.54 10.04
CA GLU A 48 -20.08 7.47 11.47
C GLU A 48 -19.50 6.17 12.08
N MET A 49 -19.64 5.04 11.40
CA MET A 49 -19.07 3.76 11.82
C MET A 49 -17.55 3.81 11.92
N LYS A 50 -16.87 4.43 10.94
CA LYS A 50 -15.40 4.59 10.96
C LYS A 50 -14.95 5.54 12.08
N GLN A 51 -15.71 6.59 12.36
CA GLN A 51 -15.43 7.51 13.48
C GLN A 51 -15.58 6.80 14.83
N LYS A 52 -16.65 6.02 15.01
CA LYS A 52 -16.91 5.24 16.22
C LYS A 52 -15.84 4.17 16.47
N LYS A 53 -15.28 3.57 15.41
CA LYS A 53 -14.26 2.52 15.51
C LYS A 53 -13.08 2.77 14.56
N PRO A 54 -12.08 3.56 14.97
CA PRO A 54 -10.92 3.87 14.13
C PRO A 54 -10.04 2.64 13.81
N THR A 55 -10.13 1.56 14.59
CA THR A 55 -9.40 0.30 14.35
C THR A 55 -10.00 -0.56 13.24
N LEU A 56 -11.22 -0.25 12.80
CA LEU A 56 -12.02 -1.10 11.91
C LEU A 56 -11.30 -1.43 10.59
N GLU A 57 -10.64 -0.46 9.96
CA GLU A 57 -9.90 -0.66 8.71
C GLU A 57 -8.70 -1.61 8.87
N ALA A 58 -8.01 -1.54 10.01
CA ALA A 58 -6.90 -2.43 10.32
C ALA A 58 -7.38 -3.87 10.51
N GLU A 59 -8.48 -4.04 11.24
CA GLU A 59 -9.13 -5.34 11.44
C GLU A 59 -9.66 -5.92 10.12
N GLN A 60 -10.28 -5.10 9.27
CA GLN A 60 -10.73 -5.54 7.94
C GLN A 60 -9.56 -5.96 7.07
N ARG A 61 -8.44 -5.23 7.09
CA ARG A 61 -7.23 -5.60 6.34
C ARG A 61 -6.65 -6.91 6.87
N ALA A 62 -6.56 -7.07 8.19
CA ALA A 62 -6.10 -8.32 8.81
C ALA A 62 -7.02 -9.49 8.46
N GLY A 63 -8.34 -9.30 8.53
CA GLY A 63 -9.33 -10.30 8.16
C GLY A 63 -9.25 -10.72 6.69
N ARG A 64 -9.03 -9.78 5.77
CA ARG A 64 -8.74 -10.10 4.36
C ARG A 64 -7.44 -10.89 4.24
N GLY A 65 -6.40 -10.49 4.96
CA GLY A 65 -5.09 -11.15 4.90
C GLY A 65 -5.10 -12.63 5.31
N LEU A 66 -6.02 -13.05 6.18
CA LEU A 66 -6.12 -14.46 6.61
C LEU A 66 -6.38 -15.44 5.46
N LEU A 67 -7.32 -15.10 4.58
CA LEU A 67 -7.77 -15.99 3.50
C LEU A 67 -7.23 -15.58 2.13
N TRP A 68 -7.00 -14.30 1.91
CA TRP A 68 -6.74 -13.78 0.57
C TRP A 68 -5.26 -13.45 0.32
N ASP A 69 -4.54 -12.94 1.33
CA ASP A 69 -3.10 -12.68 1.19
C ASP A 69 -2.31 -13.96 1.44
N LYS A 70 -2.15 -14.78 0.39
CA LYS A 70 -1.35 -16.00 0.44
C LYS A 70 0.09 -15.71 0.02
N HIS A 71 1.04 -16.03 0.90
CA HIS A 71 2.46 -16.04 0.54
C HIS A 71 2.78 -17.32 -0.23
N LEU A 72 3.11 -17.20 -1.52
CA LEU A 72 3.54 -18.32 -2.34
C LEU A 72 5.05 -18.43 -2.33
N ASP A 73 5.56 -19.62 -1.98
CA ASP A 73 6.98 -19.94 -2.15
C ASP A 73 7.27 -20.21 -3.63
N ARG A 74 8.33 -19.57 -4.15
CA ARG A 74 8.69 -19.63 -5.57
C ARG A 74 9.27 -20.98 -5.95
N SER A 75 10.05 -21.60 -5.08
CA SER A 75 10.59 -22.95 -5.34
C SER A 75 9.48 -23.97 -5.44
N MET A 76 8.51 -23.94 -4.51
CA MET A 76 7.36 -24.84 -4.54
C MET A 76 6.50 -24.63 -5.79
N LEU A 77 6.32 -23.37 -6.23
CA LEU A 77 5.63 -23.08 -7.49
C LEU A 77 6.32 -23.71 -8.71
N GLU A 78 7.64 -23.66 -8.78
CA GLU A 78 8.41 -24.29 -9.85
C GLU A 78 8.25 -25.81 -9.81
N GLU A 79 8.35 -26.42 -8.62
CA GLU A 79 8.11 -27.86 -8.44
C GLU A 79 6.69 -28.27 -8.86
N TYR A 80 5.67 -27.50 -8.49
CA TYR A 80 4.28 -27.77 -8.91
C TYR A 80 4.09 -27.64 -10.41
N GLN A 81 4.76 -26.69 -11.06
CA GLN A 81 4.73 -26.56 -12.52
C GLN A 81 5.40 -27.75 -13.20
N GLN A 82 6.52 -28.25 -12.67
CA GLN A 82 7.22 -29.43 -13.19
C GLN A 82 6.42 -30.72 -12.98
N ALA A 83 5.69 -30.82 -11.88
CA ALA A 83 4.84 -31.98 -11.57
C ALA A 83 3.47 -31.97 -12.29
N ALA A 84 3.16 -30.93 -13.06
CA ALA A 84 1.85 -30.77 -13.69
C ALA A 84 1.60 -31.87 -14.74
N VAL A 85 0.50 -32.60 -14.56
CA VAL A 85 0.02 -33.60 -15.53
C VAL A 85 -0.95 -32.93 -16.51
N PRO A 86 -0.78 -33.10 -17.84
CA PRO A 86 -1.72 -32.53 -18.81
C PRO A 86 -3.10 -33.15 -18.65
N GLN A 87 -4.09 -32.32 -18.34
CA GLN A 87 -5.50 -32.72 -18.22
C GLN A 87 -6.32 -32.20 -19.40
N GLN A 88 -7.37 -32.92 -19.77
CA GLN A 88 -8.31 -32.43 -20.79
C GLN A 88 -9.10 -31.24 -20.24
N PRO A 89 -9.46 -30.24 -21.07
CA PRO A 89 -10.24 -29.08 -20.61
C PRO A 89 -11.57 -29.46 -19.96
N TYR A 90 -12.15 -30.57 -20.42
CA TYR A 90 -13.36 -31.14 -19.88
C TYR A 90 -13.12 -32.62 -19.55
N VAL A 91 -13.14 -32.95 -18.26
CA VAL A 91 -12.85 -34.30 -17.73
C VAL A 91 -13.77 -35.38 -18.31
N TYR A 92 -14.99 -35.01 -18.69
CA TYR A 92 -15.99 -35.92 -19.24
C TYR A 92 -16.12 -35.85 -20.76
N GLN A 93 -15.30 -35.04 -21.43
CA GLN A 93 -15.33 -35.01 -22.88
C GLN A 93 -14.83 -36.35 -23.42
N THR A 94 -15.69 -37.03 -24.15
CA THR A 94 -15.30 -38.23 -24.89
C THR A 94 -14.22 -37.87 -25.89
N ARG A 95 -13.08 -38.57 -25.81
CA ARG A 95 -12.03 -38.45 -26.82
C ARG A 95 -12.61 -38.90 -28.16
N VAL A 96 -12.74 -37.97 -29.10
CA VAL A 96 -12.97 -38.34 -30.50
C VAL A 96 -11.68 -39.05 -30.94
N LYS A 97 -11.86 -40.26 -31.44
CA LYS A 97 -10.78 -41.20 -31.74
C LYS A 97 -10.01 -40.79 -32.98
#